data_AF-A0A934KFW9-F1
#
_entry.id   AF-A0A934KFW9-F1
#
_cell.length_a   1.000
_cell.length_b   1.000
_cell.length_c   1.000
_cell.angle_alpha   90.00
_cell.angle_beta   90.00
_cell.angle_gamma   90.00
#
_symmetry.space_group_name_H-M   'P 1'
#
loop_
_entity.id
_entity.type
_entity.pdbx_description
1 polymer ?
#
loop_
_entity_poly.entity_id
_entity_poly.type
_entity_poly.pdbx_seq_one_letter_code
_entity_poly.pdbx_strand_id
1 'polypeptide(L)'
;MTRISFDEPSKATVNSNSPGLEVVNQSSGQFTISRGIGLKGSGDQGVVGVGVTGVTGTSITGTGVHGESSFGRGVTGHSQQTDGIQGLSDNGTGVFGEGPTHGVHGKSGQGAGVYGQNTEGGDGVTGNSGNGTGVAGISSRGTGVYGRSDSDFGKAGYFQGDVTVTGDICLGNADCAEDFDVVDAADATPGTVMVLHSSGAVRASENAYDTTVVGVVSGAGGLRPGIILDRESPSPERRPLALMGKVYCKVDASYAPIAVGDLLVSSPTHGHAMTVRDRAAAFGSVIGKALGDLASGTGVIPILVGLR
;
A
#
# COMPACT_ATOMS: atom_id res chain seq x y z
N MET A 1 21.76 -22.37 -67.45
CA MET A 1 23.06 -21.79 -67.06
C MET A 1 22.77 -20.38 -66.53
N THR A 2 22.88 -20.18 -65.23
CA THR A 2 22.63 -18.86 -64.61
C THR A 2 23.75 -17.92 -65.03
N ARG A 3 23.43 -16.87 -65.77
CA ARG A 3 24.39 -15.90 -66.28
C ARG A 3 24.46 -14.75 -65.28
N ILE A 4 25.60 -14.59 -64.60
CA ILE A 4 25.88 -13.42 -63.78
C ILE A 4 26.48 -12.37 -64.72
N SER A 5 25.73 -11.32 -65.02
CA SER A 5 26.20 -10.18 -65.81
C SER A 5 26.60 -9.03 -64.88
N PHE A 6 27.76 -8.44 -65.19
CA PHE A 6 28.28 -7.23 -64.55
C PHE A 6 28.03 -6.07 -65.51
N ASP A 7 26.94 -5.33 -65.31
CA ASP A 7 26.55 -4.26 -66.24
C ASP A 7 27.23 -2.92 -65.91
N GLU A 8 27.90 -2.79 -64.75
CA GLU A 8 28.73 -1.66 -64.32
C GLU A 8 29.71 -2.16 -63.22
N PRO A 9 30.88 -1.54 -62.97
CA PRO A 9 31.87 -2.00 -61.98
C PRO A 9 31.38 -2.00 -60.51
N SER A 10 30.11 -1.70 -60.25
CA SER A 10 29.52 -1.62 -58.91
C SER A 10 28.18 -2.34 -58.72
N LYS A 11 27.66 -3.07 -59.73
CA LYS A 11 26.37 -3.77 -59.61
C LYS A 11 26.37 -5.12 -60.33
N ALA A 12 26.18 -6.20 -59.58
CA ALA A 12 25.87 -7.53 -60.11
C ALA A 12 24.36 -7.79 -59.99
N THR A 13 23.70 -8.15 -61.09
CA THR A 13 22.27 -8.48 -61.09
C THR A 13 22.10 -9.95 -61.47
N VAL A 14 21.40 -10.73 -60.65
CA VAL A 14 21.04 -12.11 -60.98
C VAL A 14 19.55 -12.15 -61.33
N ASN A 15 19.25 -12.33 -62.61
CA ASN A 15 17.89 -12.56 -63.09
C ASN A 15 17.68 -14.07 -63.24
N SER A 16 16.71 -14.64 -62.51
CA SER A 16 16.37 -16.07 -62.55
C SER A 16 14.87 -16.24 -62.71
N ASN A 17 14.46 -17.15 -63.60
CA ASN A 17 13.07 -17.58 -63.72
C ASN A 17 12.74 -18.72 -62.73
N SER A 18 13.72 -19.16 -61.93
CA SER A 18 13.55 -20.15 -60.87
C SER A 18 13.26 -19.45 -59.53
N PRO A 19 12.45 -20.04 -58.63
CA PRO A 19 11.87 -19.35 -57.46
C PRO A 19 12.86 -18.98 -56.34
N GLY A 20 14.17 -19.19 -56.51
CA GLY A 20 15.15 -18.86 -55.48
C GLY A 20 16.56 -18.62 -56.03
N LEU A 21 17.29 -17.74 -55.35
CA LEU A 21 18.74 -17.58 -55.42
C LEU A 21 19.31 -17.96 -54.06
N GLU A 22 20.18 -18.98 -54.02
CA GLU A 22 20.88 -19.37 -52.81
C GLU A 22 22.34 -18.91 -52.87
N VAL A 23 22.78 -18.15 -51.86
CA VAL A 23 24.18 -17.75 -51.69
C VAL A 23 24.69 -18.41 -50.41
N VAL A 24 25.51 -19.45 -50.56
CA VAL A 24 26.04 -20.23 -49.43
C VAL A 24 27.48 -19.79 -49.13
N ASN A 25 27.73 -19.32 -47.90
CA ASN A 25 29.08 -19.21 -47.38
C ASN A 25 29.40 -20.44 -46.52
N GLN A 26 30.34 -21.27 -46.96
CA GLN A 26 30.72 -22.53 -46.29
C GLN A 26 31.77 -22.35 -45.17
N SER A 27 32.06 -21.10 -44.77
CA SER A 27 33.09 -20.74 -43.79
C SER A 27 32.64 -19.56 -42.90
N SER A 28 33.51 -19.07 -42.00
CA SER A 28 33.23 -17.94 -41.09
C SER A 28 33.19 -16.55 -41.76
N GLY A 29 33.25 -16.47 -43.09
CA GLY A 29 33.23 -15.18 -43.80
C GLY A 29 31.93 -14.40 -43.62
N GLN A 30 31.99 -13.08 -43.82
CA GLN A 30 30.84 -12.19 -43.74
C GLN A 30 30.46 -11.66 -45.12
N PHE A 31 29.16 -11.59 -45.41
CA PHE A 31 28.65 -10.77 -46.51
C PHE A 31 28.39 -9.35 -46.00
N THR A 32 29.17 -8.38 -46.47
CA THR A 32 29.14 -7.00 -45.97
C THR A 32 28.70 -6.03 -47.07
N ILE A 33 27.67 -5.25 -46.78
CA ILE A 33 27.27 -4.08 -47.58
C ILE A 33 27.68 -2.85 -46.79
N SER A 34 28.66 -2.10 -47.30
CA SER A 34 29.29 -1.00 -46.55
C SER A 34 28.54 0.33 -46.62
N ARG A 35 27.64 0.52 -47.61
CA ARG A 35 26.77 1.70 -47.75
C ARG A 35 25.46 1.33 -48.47
N GLY A 36 24.35 1.97 -48.10
CA GLY A 36 23.04 1.77 -48.73
C GLY A 36 22.14 0.75 -48.01
N ILE A 37 21.05 0.35 -48.66
CA ILE A 37 20.13 -0.67 -48.12
C ILE A 37 20.78 -2.04 -48.26
N GLY A 38 20.92 -2.77 -47.14
CA GLY A 38 21.52 -4.10 -47.12
C GLY A 38 20.70 -5.14 -47.91
N LEU A 39 19.61 -5.62 -47.32
CA LEU A 39 18.71 -6.60 -47.94
C LEU A 39 17.27 -6.07 -47.88
N LYS A 40 16.58 -6.11 -49.02
CA LYS A 40 15.14 -5.80 -49.13
C LYS A 40 14.40 -7.02 -49.67
N GLY A 41 13.67 -7.71 -48.80
CA GLY A 41 12.74 -8.77 -49.21
C GLY A 41 11.40 -8.20 -49.67
N SER A 42 10.80 -8.76 -50.71
CA SER A 42 9.46 -8.42 -51.19
C SER A 42 8.64 -9.70 -51.40
N GLY A 43 7.42 -9.78 -50.85
CA GLY A 43 6.57 -10.98 -50.85
C GLY A 43 5.92 -11.22 -49.49
N ASP A 44 5.22 -12.35 -49.32
CA ASP A 44 4.54 -12.72 -48.06
C ASP A 44 5.52 -12.92 -46.89
N GLN A 45 6.77 -13.25 -47.19
CA GLN A 45 7.89 -13.28 -46.27
C GLN A 45 9.04 -12.45 -46.86
N GLY A 46 9.53 -11.47 -46.10
CA GLY A 46 10.62 -10.60 -46.53
C GLY A 46 11.99 -11.25 -46.28
N VAL A 47 12.49 -11.14 -45.05
CA VAL A 47 13.78 -11.70 -44.62
C VAL A 47 13.53 -12.62 -43.43
N VAL A 48 14.04 -13.86 -43.50
CA VAL A 48 13.92 -14.86 -42.43
C VAL A 48 15.33 -15.22 -41.93
N GLY A 49 15.60 -14.96 -40.66
CA GLY A 49 16.84 -15.33 -39.99
C GLY A 49 16.66 -16.56 -39.10
N VAL A 50 17.48 -17.60 -39.29
CA VAL A 50 17.47 -18.83 -38.49
C VAL A 50 18.85 -19.05 -37.89
N GLY A 51 18.91 -19.25 -36.57
CA GLY A 51 20.16 -19.46 -35.84
C GLY A 51 20.00 -19.17 -34.35
N VAL A 52 21.10 -19.20 -33.60
CA VAL A 52 21.13 -18.78 -32.17
C VAL A 52 20.67 -17.33 -32.03
N THR A 53 21.10 -16.48 -32.97
CA THR A 53 20.54 -15.15 -33.19
C THR A 53 20.08 -15.08 -34.65
N GLY A 54 18.77 -14.92 -34.87
CA GLY A 54 18.21 -14.87 -36.22
C GLY A 54 18.54 -13.57 -36.96
N VAL A 55 18.24 -12.42 -36.34
CA VAL A 55 18.47 -11.08 -36.89
C VAL A 55 18.90 -10.12 -35.78
N THR A 56 19.93 -9.31 -36.05
CA THR A 56 20.40 -8.25 -35.15
C THR A 56 20.38 -6.91 -35.88
N GLY A 57 19.69 -5.91 -35.33
CA GLY A 57 19.74 -4.52 -35.81
C GLY A 57 20.47 -3.63 -34.82
N THR A 58 21.61 -3.07 -35.22
CA THR A 58 22.39 -2.11 -34.40
C THR A 58 22.45 -0.74 -35.08
N SER A 59 22.34 0.31 -34.29
CA SER A 59 22.51 1.69 -34.75
C SER A 59 23.12 2.52 -33.62
N ILE A 60 24.01 3.44 -33.96
CA ILE A 60 24.72 4.30 -32.99
C ILE A 60 23.89 5.54 -32.66
N THR A 61 23.21 6.11 -33.65
CA THR A 61 22.53 7.41 -33.54
C THR A 61 21.04 7.35 -33.82
N GLY A 62 20.53 6.22 -34.34
CA GLY A 62 19.14 6.07 -34.75
C GLY A 62 18.53 4.76 -34.31
N THR A 63 17.41 4.39 -34.93
CA THR A 63 16.68 3.17 -34.63
C THR A 63 17.43 1.94 -35.17
N GLY A 64 17.74 0.97 -34.30
CA GLY A 64 18.34 -0.31 -34.72
C GLY A 64 17.36 -1.19 -35.50
N VAL A 65 16.11 -1.28 -35.04
CA VAL A 65 15.01 -2.04 -35.69
C VAL A 65 13.73 -1.22 -35.64
N HIS A 66 13.11 -0.98 -36.80
CA HIS A 66 11.83 -0.28 -36.92
C HIS A 66 10.79 -1.20 -37.58
N GLY A 67 9.68 -1.48 -36.88
CA GLY A 67 8.59 -2.30 -37.38
C GLY A 67 7.29 -1.50 -37.46
N GLU A 68 6.70 -1.43 -38.64
CA GLU A 68 5.49 -0.66 -38.94
C GLU A 68 4.46 -1.53 -39.65
N SER A 69 3.18 -1.36 -39.32
CA SER A 69 2.06 -1.98 -40.04
C SER A 69 0.83 -1.08 -39.97
N SER A 70 0.11 -0.92 -41.08
CA SER A 70 -1.12 -0.11 -41.11
C SER A 70 -2.36 -0.84 -40.59
N PHE A 71 -2.32 -2.18 -40.52
CA PHE A 71 -3.47 -3.01 -40.13
C PHE A 71 -3.14 -4.07 -39.09
N GLY A 72 -1.89 -4.56 -39.10
CA GLY A 72 -1.43 -5.62 -38.22
C GLY A 72 -0.55 -5.09 -37.09
N ARG A 73 0.12 -6.02 -36.41
CA ARG A 73 1.16 -5.69 -35.43
C ARG A 73 2.42 -5.29 -36.18
N GLY A 74 2.99 -4.13 -35.85
CA GLY A 74 4.29 -3.72 -36.41
C GLY A 74 5.42 -4.66 -35.99
N VAL A 75 5.40 -5.14 -34.73
CA VAL A 75 6.35 -6.12 -34.18
C VAL A 75 5.58 -7.10 -33.29
N THR A 76 5.96 -8.38 -33.32
CA THR A 76 5.48 -9.42 -32.38
C THR A 76 6.66 -10.23 -31.89
N GLY A 77 6.78 -10.40 -30.58
CA GLY A 77 7.71 -11.32 -29.95
C GLY A 77 6.95 -12.43 -29.21
N HIS A 78 7.50 -13.65 -29.27
CA HIS A 78 6.91 -14.82 -28.64
C HIS A 78 8.02 -15.73 -28.12
N SER A 79 7.88 -16.18 -26.88
CA SER A 79 8.79 -17.14 -26.24
C SER A 79 7.97 -18.10 -25.38
N GLN A 80 8.43 -19.35 -25.27
CA GLN A 80 7.74 -20.39 -24.48
C GLN A 80 8.24 -20.47 -23.03
N GLN A 81 9.42 -19.91 -22.74
CA GLN A 81 10.12 -20.12 -21.46
C GLN A 81 10.54 -18.81 -20.78
N THR A 82 10.64 -17.72 -21.53
CA THR A 82 11.14 -16.43 -21.05
C THR A 82 10.37 -15.28 -21.70
N ASP A 83 10.86 -14.06 -21.57
CA ASP A 83 10.28 -12.87 -22.17
C ASP A 83 10.17 -13.01 -23.69
N GLY A 84 8.98 -12.74 -24.23
CA GLY A 84 8.79 -12.65 -25.69
C GLY A 84 9.45 -11.40 -26.28
N ILE A 85 9.49 -10.31 -25.51
CA ILE A 85 10.14 -9.04 -25.82
C ILE A 85 10.70 -8.48 -24.52
N GLN A 86 11.96 -8.06 -24.51
CA GLN A 86 12.61 -7.39 -23.39
C GLN A 86 13.10 -6.00 -23.84
N GLY A 87 12.73 -4.95 -23.10
CA GLY A 87 13.21 -3.59 -23.32
C GLY A 87 14.15 -3.18 -22.20
N LEU A 88 15.40 -2.88 -22.56
CA LEU A 88 16.46 -2.44 -21.64
C LEU A 88 16.94 -1.04 -22.04
N SER A 89 17.20 -0.18 -21.06
CA SER A 89 17.76 1.15 -21.27
C SER A 89 18.61 1.55 -20.07
N ASP A 90 19.81 2.08 -20.31
CA ASP A 90 20.73 2.50 -19.24
C ASP A 90 20.36 3.85 -18.62
N ASN A 91 19.67 4.71 -19.37
CA ASN A 91 19.42 6.11 -18.98
C ASN A 91 18.01 6.59 -19.32
N GLY A 92 17.09 5.69 -19.66
CA GLY A 92 15.76 6.07 -20.13
C GLY A 92 14.71 4.99 -19.94
N THR A 93 13.58 5.15 -20.62
CA THR A 93 12.47 4.20 -20.58
C THR A 93 12.83 2.94 -21.37
N GLY A 94 12.86 1.78 -20.70
CA GLY A 94 13.10 0.49 -21.38
C GLY A 94 11.99 0.12 -22.37
N VAL A 95 10.72 0.36 -22.01
CA VAL A 95 9.54 0.14 -22.86
C VAL A 95 8.57 1.32 -22.74
N PHE A 96 8.35 2.03 -23.84
CA PHE A 96 7.37 3.11 -23.93
C PHE A 96 6.18 2.66 -24.79
N GLY A 97 4.97 2.75 -24.23
CA GLY A 97 3.73 2.41 -24.94
C GLY A 97 2.76 3.57 -24.89
N GLU A 98 2.26 3.98 -26.04
CA GLU A 98 1.30 5.08 -26.21
C GLU A 98 0.17 4.64 -27.13
N GLY A 99 -1.05 5.03 -26.79
CA GLY A 99 -2.23 4.72 -27.59
C GLY A 99 -3.47 5.42 -27.07
N PRO A 100 -4.50 5.60 -27.91
CA PRO A 100 -5.71 6.33 -27.54
C PRO A 100 -6.61 5.59 -26.53
N THR A 101 -6.32 4.31 -26.24
CA THR A 101 -7.05 3.50 -25.27
C THR A 101 -6.12 3.02 -24.15
N HIS A 102 -5.21 2.10 -24.48
CA HIS A 102 -4.16 1.62 -23.58
C HIS A 102 -2.82 1.80 -24.29
N GLY A 103 -1.88 2.53 -23.67
CA GLY A 103 -0.50 2.56 -24.14
C GLY A 103 0.19 1.20 -23.92
N VAL A 104 -0.07 0.57 -22.78
CA VAL A 104 0.39 -0.78 -22.43
C VAL A 104 -0.78 -1.55 -21.81
N HIS A 105 -0.99 -2.79 -22.26
CA HIS A 105 -2.04 -3.67 -21.72
C HIS A 105 -1.42 -4.98 -21.22
N GLY A 106 -1.34 -5.14 -19.91
CA GLY A 106 -0.87 -6.36 -19.26
C GLY A 106 -2.03 -7.26 -18.84
N LYS A 107 -1.98 -8.54 -19.24
CA LYS A 107 -3.02 -9.54 -18.92
C LYS A 107 -2.36 -10.85 -18.51
N SER A 108 -2.78 -11.40 -17.37
CA SER A 108 -2.32 -12.69 -16.86
C SER A 108 -3.48 -13.52 -16.35
N GLY A 109 -3.39 -14.85 -16.46
CA GLY A 109 -4.42 -15.79 -16.00
C GLY A 109 -4.18 -16.35 -14.59
N GLN A 110 -2.96 -16.21 -14.07
CA GLN A 110 -2.56 -16.77 -12.76
C GLN A 110 -1.75 -15.79 -11.92
N GLY A 111 -1.01 -14.88 -12.57
CA GLY A 111 -0.18 -13.87 -11.89
C GLY A 111 -0.71 -12.45 -12.06
N ALA A 112 0.13 -11.47 -11.73
CA ALA A 112 -0.18 -10.07 -12.00
C ALA A 112 -0.22 -9.81 -13.52
N GLY A 113 -1.22 -9.07 -14.00
CA GLY A 113 -1.25 -8.60 -15.40
C GLY A 113 -0.10 -7.63 -15.69
N VAL A 114 0.24 -6.79 -14.71
CA VAL A 114 1.38 -5.87 -14.69
C VAL A 114 2.03 -5.98 -13.31
N TYR A 115 3.35 -6.14 -13.26
CA TYR A 115 4.13 -6.17 -12.03
C TYR A 115 5.16 -5.05 -12.06
N GLY A 116 4.96 -4.02 -11.23
CA GLY A 116 5.91 -2.91 -11.08
C GLY A 116 6.67 -3.05 -9.77
N GLN A 117 7.99 -3.05 -9.85
CA GLN A 117 8.88 -3.19 -8.70
C GLN A 117 9.98 -2.13 -8.80
N ASN A 118 10.21 -1.44 -7.68
CA ASN A 118 11.38 -0.62 -7.45
C ASN A 118 12.19 -1.26 -6.31
N THR A 119 13.50 -1.42 -6.51
CA THR A 119 14.41 -2.05 -5.52
C THR A 119 15.19 -1.02 -4.70
N GLU A 120 14.93 0.26 -4.91
CA GLU A 120 15.58 1.38 -4.23
C GLU A 120 14.51 2.22 -3.48
N GLY A 121 14.50 3.55 -3.65
CA GLY A 121 13.58 4.46 -2.95
C GLY A 121 12.45 5.03 -3.80
N GLY A 122 12.25 4.53 -5.02
CA GLY A 122 11.22 5.03 -5.94
C GLY A 122 9.90 4.26 -5.87
N ASP A 123 8.89 4.76 -6.57
CA ASP A 123 7.61 4.05 -6.73
C ASP A 123 7.78 2.79 -7.59
N GLY A 124 7.14 1.68 -7.21
CA GLY A 124 7.02 0.52 -8.09
C GLY A 124 6.05 0.76 -9.26
N VAL A 125 4.96 1.49 -9.01
CA VAL A 125 3.95 1.90 -10.01
C VAL A 125 3.41 3.27 -9.63
N THR A 126 3.40 4.22 -10.57
CA THR A 126 2.81 5.55 -10.39
C THR A 126 1.66 5.73 -11.38
N GLY A 127 0.49 6.16 -10.89
CA GLY A 127 -0.66 6.54 -11.72
C GLY A 127 -0.93 8.04 -11.61
N ASN A 128 -0.82 8.77 -12.72
CA ASN A 128 -1.07 10.21 -12.79
C ASN A 128 -2.19 10.50 -13.79
N SER A 129 -3.19 11.29 -13.39
CA SER A 129 -4.28 11.72 -14.27
C SER A 129 -4.69 13.14 -13.93
N GLY A 130 -4.82 14.00 -14.94
CA GLY A 130 -5.18 15.41 -14.74
C GLY A 130 -6.67 15.65 -14.47
N ASN A 131 -7.54 14.78 -14.99
CA ASN A 131 -9.01 14.96 -14.90
C ASN A 131 -9.75 13.72 -14.38
N GLY A 132 -9.08 12.57 -14.26
CA GLY A 132 -9.70 11.29 -13.93
C GLY A 132 -9.02 10.59 -12.76
N THR A 133 -9.36 9.32 -12.58
CA THR A 133 -8.73 8.48 -11.56
C THR A 133 -7.29 8.12 -11.97
N GLY A 134 -6.31 8.45 -11.14
CA GLY A 134 -4.91 8.05 -11.37
C GLY A 134 -4.69 6.54 -11.28
N VAL A 135 -5.30 5.88 -10.28
CA VAL A 135 -5.25 4.42 -10.07
C VAL A 135 -6.60 3.91 -9.58
N ALA A 136 -7.14 2.87 -10.22
CA ALA A 136 -8.39 2.22 -9.82
C ALA A 136 -8.15 0.75 -9.45
N GLY A 137 -8.53 0.34 -8.24
CA GLY A 137 -8.53 -1.06 -7.81
C GLY A 137 -9.93 -1.66 -7.84
N ILE A 138 -10.23 -2.44 -8.88
CA ILE A 138 -11.56 -3.01 -9.11
C ILE A 138 -11.49 -4.54 -9.01
N SER A 139 -12.32 -5.13 -8.15
CA SER A 139 -12.45 -6.58 -8.01
C SER A 139 -13.90 -6.98 -7.85
N SER A 140 -14.33 -8.05 -8.55
CA SER A 140 -15.72 -8.52 -8.52
C SER A 140 -16.02 -9.48 -7.38
N ARG A 141 -14.99 -10.03 -6.73
CA ARG A 141 -15.13 -11.06 -5.69
C ARG A 141 -14.20 -10.87 -4.50
N GLY A 142 -13.10 -10.13 -4.67
CA GLY A 142 -12.06 -9.99 -3.65
C GLY A 142 -11.77 -8.54 -3.31
N THR A 143 -10.61 -8.33 -2.69
CA THR A 143 -10.12 -6.99 -2.35
C THR A 143 -9.78 -6.19 -3.61
N GLY A 144 -10.32 -4.98 -3.74
CA GLY A 144 -9.99 -4.07 -4.85
C GLY A 144 -8.57 -3.50 -4.74
N VAL A 145 -8.17 -3.05 -3.54
CA VAL A 145 -6.83 -2.54 -3.22
C VAL A 145 -6.35 -3.16 -1.92
N TYR A 146 -5.19 -3.81 -1.95
CA TYR A 146 -4.54 -4.37 -0.76
C TYR A 146 -3.25 -3.59 -0.47
N GLY A 147 -3.27 -2.79 0.60
CA GLY A 147 -2.09 -2.10 1.12
C GLY A 147 -1.50 -2.87 2.30
N ARG A 148 -0.17 -3.01 2.32
CA ARG A 148 0.57 -3.66 3.41
C ARG A 148 1.88 -2.92 3.66
N SER A 149 2.25 -2.81 4.93
CA SER A 149 3.61 -2.46 5.33
C SER A 149 4.11 -3.48 6.35
N ASP A 150 5.34 -3.94 6.18
CA ASP A 150 6.01 -4.86 7.11
C ASP A 150 6.76 -4.13 8.22
N SER A 151 6.78 -2.79 8.19
CA SER A 151 7.35 -1.96 9.24
C SER A 151 6.31 -1.67 10.31
N ASP A 152 6.71 -1.73 11.58
CA ASP A 152 5.87 -1.36 12.74
C ASP A 152 5.36 0.10 12.67
N PHE A 153 6.05 0.96 11.92
CA PHE A 153 5.70 2.37 11.73
C PHE A 153 5.27 2.69 10.30
N GLY A 154 5.35 1.72 9.40
CA GLY A 154 4.98 1.88 8.01
C GLY A 154 3.48 1.90 7.85
N LYS A 155 3.01 2.70 6.89
CA LYS A 155 1.58 2.87 6.64
C LYS A 155 1.16 1.97 5.50
N ALA A 156 0.08 1.21 5.68
CA ALA A 156 -0.55 0.47 4.59
C ALA A 156 -1.16 1.41 3.53
N GLY A 157 -1.53 2.64 3.92
CA GLY A 157 -1.97 3.71 3.03
C GLY A 157 -1.71 5.08 3.65
N TYR A 158 -1.38 6.06 2.81
CA TYR A 158 -1.20 7.46 3.18
C TYR A 158 -2.00 8.31 2.20
N PHE A 159 -2.99 9.06 2.70
CA PHE A 159 -3.93 9.81 1.89
C PHE A 159 -3.82 11.29 2.23
N GLN A 160 -3.51 12.12 1.23
CA GLN A 160 -3.57 13.56 1.34
C GLN A 160 -4.88 14.05 0.72
N GLY A 161 -5.78 14.55 1.57
CA GLY A 161 -7.15 14.93 1.21
C GLY A 161 -8.20 14.01 1.85
N ASP A 162 -9.45 14.21 1.47
CA ASP A 162 -10.57 13.50 2.08
C ASP A 162 -10.68 12.05 1.58
N VAL A 163 -11.09 11.16 2.49
CA VAL A 163 -11.41 9.76 2.18
C VAL A 163 -12.92 9.58 2.28
N THR A 164 -13.56 9.26 1.15
CA THR A 164 -14.99 8.89 1.11
C THR A 164 -15.13 7.37 1.09
N VAL A 165 -15.88 6.83 2.06
CA VAL A 165 -16.23 5.40 2.13
C VAL A 165 -17.75 5.28 2.07
N THR A 166 -18.26 4.52 1.10
CA THR A 166 -19.71 4.34 0.90
C THR A 166 -20.31 3.20 1.71
N GLY A 167 -19.46 2.38 2.33
CA GLY A 167 -19.82 1.41 3.35
C GLY A 167 -19.17 1.74 4.69
N ASP A 168 -18.96 0.72 5.52
CA ASP A 168 -18.38 0.90 6.85
C ASP A 168 -16.85 0.98 6.83
N ILE A 169 -16.30 1.76 7.77
CA ILE A 169 -14.91 1.68 8.18
C ILE A 169 -14.83 0.67 9.34
N CYS A 170 -14.43 -0.55 9.02
CA CYS A 170 -14.28 -1.62 10.02
C CYS A 170 -12.94 -1.51 10.77
N LEU A 171 -12.98 -1.04 12.02
CA LEU A 171 -11.82 -1.00 12.91
C LEU A 171 -11.84 -2.20 13.86
N GLY A 172 -10.79 -3.03 13.82
CA GLY A 172 -10.78 -4.33 14.52
C GLY A 172 -10.52 -4.28 16.04
N ASN A 173 -10.22 -3.10 16.61
CA ASN A 173 -10.00 -2.97 18.05
C ASN A 173 -11.19 -2.26 18.75
N ALA A 174 -11.05 -1.85 20.01
CA ALA A 174 -12.19 -1.72 20.92
C ALA A 174 -12.73 -0.30 21.14
N ASP A 175 -11.87 0.64 21.53
CA ASP A 175 -12.24 1.98 21.99
C ASP A 175 -11.87 3.08 20.98
N CYS A 176 -12.54 4.22 21.09
CA CYS A 176 -12.11 5.46 20.45
C CYS A 176 -11.31 6.25 21.47
N ALA A 177 -10.02 6.44 21.19
CA ALA A 177 -9.11 7.16 22.06
C ALA A 177 -8.60 8.44 21.40
N GLU A 178 -8.11 9.35 22.24
CA GLU A 178 -7.33 10.51 21.82
C GLU A 178 -6.04 10.51 22.64
N ASP A 179 -4.93 10.90 22.01
CA ASP A 179 -3.67 11.04 22.74
C ASP A 179 -3.69 12.33 23.55
N PHE A 180 -3.34 12.26 24.83
CA PHE A 180 -3.20 13.44 25.70
C PHE A 180 -1.79 13.56 26.24
N ASP A 181 -1.32 14.79 26.43
CA ASP A 181 -0.13 15.09 27.22
C ASP A 181 -0.37 14.69 28.68
N VAL A 182 0.62 14.06 29.30
CA VAL A 182 0.53 13.56 30.68
C VAL A 182 1.55 14.26 31.57
N VAL A 183 1.10 14.73 32.74
CA VAL A 183 1.97 15.38 33.73
C VAL A 183 3.00 14.40 34.32
N ASP A 184 2.55 13.19 34.69
CA ASP A 184 3.42 12.10 35.14
C ASP A 184 3.14 10.82 34.35
N ALA A 185 4.05 10.51 33.42
CA ALA A 185 3.93 9.36 32.54
C ALA A 185 4.04 8.01 33.26
N ALA A 186 4.63 7.97 34.47
CA ALA A 186 4.76 6.74 35.26
C ALA A 186 3.42 6.29 35.84
N ASP A 187 2.54 7.23 36.16
CA ASP A 187 1.22 6.97 36.73
C ASP A 187 0.15 6.64 35.68
N ALA A 188 0.34 7.14 34.46
CA ALA A 188 -0.56 6.90 33.32
C ALA A 188 -0.28 5.56 32.62
N THR A 189 -0.37 4.48 33.39
CA THR A 189 -0.34 3.11 32.86
C THR A 189 -1.72 2.66 32.38
N PRO A 190 -1.82 1.68 31.46
CA PRO A 190 -3.11 1.21 30.97
C PRO A 190 -4.10 0.86 32.09
N GLY A 191 -5.33 1.33 31.95
CA GLY A 191 -6.42 1.23 32.91
C GLY A 191 -6.47 2.31 33.99
N THR A 192 -5.48 3.21 34.07
CA THR A 192 -5.53 4.36 34.98
C THR A 192 -6.65 5.33 34.58
N VAL A 193 -7.46 5.74 35.55
CA VAL A 193 -8.44 6.84 35.42
C VAL A 193 -7.70 8.18 35.46
N MET A 194 -7.98 9.02 34.46
CA MET A 194 -7.28 10.29 34.27
C MET A 194 -8.24 11.47 34.40
N VAL A 195 -7.75 12.57 34.97
CA VAL A 195 -8.45 13.85 35.16
C VAL A 195 -7.66 14.99 34.51
N LEU A 196 -8.33 16.08 34.15
CA LEU A 196 -7.68 17.28 33.65
C LEU A 196 -6.81 17.93 34.74
N HIS A 197 -5.63 18.36 34.33
CA HIS A 197 -4.77 19.25 35.09
C HIS A 197 -4.96 20.69 34.60
N SER A 198 -4.61 21.67 35.44
CA SER A 198 -4.75 23.10 35.13
C SER A 198 -3.92 23.56 33.93
N SER A 199 -2.90 22.80 33.54
CA SER A 199 -2.10 23.05 32.34
C SER A 199 -2.77 22.63 31.03
N GLY A 200 -3.90 21.91 31.08
CA GLY A 200 -4.53 21.29 29.91
C GLY A 200 -4.08 19.85 29.63
N ALA A 201 -3.00 19.40 30.28
CA ALA A 201 -2.57 18.00 30.30
C ALA A 201 -3.47 17.15 31.21
N VAL A 202 -3.26 15.83 31.25
CA VAL A 202 -3.95 14.90 32.14
C VAL A 202 -3.03 14.33 33.22
N ARG A 203 -3.62 13.94 34.34
CA ARG A 203 -2.95 13.24 35.45
C ARG A 203 -3.86 12.15 36.03
N ALA A 204 -3.29 11.22 36.80
CA ALA A 204 -4.10 10.21 37.50
C ALA A 204 -5.07 10.85 38.50
N SER A 205 -6.28 10.29 38.61
CA SER A 205 -7.31 10.76 39.53
C SER A 205 -6.97 10.44 40.99
N GLU A 206 -7.24 11.35 41.92
CA GLU A 206 -6.99 11.15 43.37
C GLU A 206 -8.21 11.47 44.24
N ASN A 207 -9.27 12.01 43.63
CA ASN A 207 -10.47 12.45 44.33
C ASN A 207 -11.67 11.60 43.91
N ALA A 208 -12.53 11.30 44.88
CA ALA A 208 -13.84 10.73 44.60
C ALA A 208 -14.73 11.71 43.81
N TYR A 209 -15.50 11.22 42.84
CA TYR A 209 -16.47 12.03 42.08
C TYR A 209 -15.84 13.27 41.42
N ASP A 210 -14.63 13.15 40.89
CA ASP A 210 -13.93 14.25 40.23
C ASP A 210 -14.61 14.56 38.89
N THR A 211 -15.13 15.77 38.79
CA THR A 211 -15.85 16.23 37.59
C THR A 211 -14.93 16.59 36.43
N THR A 212 -13.62 16.60 36.67
CA THR A 212 -12.60 16.86 35.65
C THR A 212 -12.11 15.58 34.97
N VAL A 213 -12.79 14.45 35.19
CA VAL A 213 -12.43 13.16 34.58
C VAL A 213 -12.50 13.21 33.06
N VAL A 214 -11.46 12.71 32.41
CA VAL A 214 -11.30 12.73 30.94
C VAL A 214 -11.50 11.36 30.33
N GLY A 215 -11.16 10.29 31.05
CA GLY A 215 -11.23 8.94 30.52
C GLY A 215 -10.27 8.00 31.21
N VAL A 216 -9.97 6.90 30.54
CA VAL A 216 -9.12 5.82 31.06
C VAL A 216 -8.00 5.55 30.07
N VAL A 217 -6.76 5.42 30.54
CA VAL A 217 -5.63 5.07 29.66
C VAL A 217 -5.92 3.72 28.97
N SER A 218 -5.94 3.69 27.65
CA SER A 218 -6.24 2.49 26.87
C SER A 218 -5.05 1.53 26.78
N GLY A 219 -5.30 0.28 26.38
CA GLY A 219 -4.25 -0.75 26.20
C GLY A 219 -4.24 -1.88 27.25
N ALA A 220 -5.09 -1.83 28.28
CA ALA A 220 -5.15 -2.85 29.32
C ALA A 220 -5.96 -4.08 28.88
N GLY A 221 -5.66 -5.24 29.47
CA GLY A 221 -6.42 -6.48 29.24
C GLY A 221 -6.45 -6.97 27.78
N GLY A 222 -5.48 -6.56 26.97
CA GLY A 222 -5.39 -6.93 25.55
C GLY A 222 -6.31 -6.13 24.61
N LEU A 223 -7.11 -5.20 25.14
CA LEU A 223 -7.89 -4.26 24.33
C LEU A 223 -6.99 -3.11 23.89
N ARG A 224 -7.01 -2.81 22.59
CA ARG A 224 -6.33 -1.64 22.01
C ARG A 224 -7.38 -0.67 21.44
N PRO A 225 -7.05 0.60 21.24
CA PRO A 225 -7.93 1.52 20.52
C PRO A 225 -8.15 1.12 19.06
N GLY A 226 -9.39 1.24 18.60
CA GLY A 226 -9.77 1.10 17.20
C GLY A 226 -9.35 2.30 16.38
N ILE A 227 -9.50 3.50 16.95
CA ILE A 227 -9.05 4.78 16.39
C ILE A 227 -8.35 5.58 17.49
N ILE A 228 -7.30 6.31 17.09
CA ILE A 228 -6.59 7.22 17.99
C ILE A 228 -6.49 8.58 17.31
N LEU A 229 -7.13 9.57 17.93
CA LEU A 229 -7.12 10.95 17.49
C LEU A 229 -5.89 11.68 18.06
N ASP A 230 -5.50 12.75 17.39
CA ASP A 230 -4.33 13.57 17.71
C ASP A 230 -3.02 12.79 17.90
N ARG A 231 -2.90 11.68 17.15
CA ARG A 231 -1.71 10.82 17.16
C ARG A 231 -0.52 11.56 16.54
N GLU A 232 0.45 11.89 17.37
CA GLU A 232 1.76 12.36 16.96
C GLU A 232 2.78 11.21 16.83
N SER A 233 4.04 11.57 16.56
CA SER A 233 5.16 10.65 16.70
C SER A 233 5.13 10.01 18.10
N PRO A 234 5.44 8.70 18.23
CA PRO A 234 5.40 8.02 19.52
C PRO A 234 6.22 8.78 20.57
N SER A 235 5.54 9.24 21.62
CA SER A 235 6.15 9.95 22.75
C SER A 235 5.81 9.25 24.06
N PRO A 236 6.77 9.05 24.97
CA PRO A 236 6.49 8.53 26.30
C PRO A 236 5.66 9.50 27.16
N GLU A 237 5.53 10.77 26.75
CA GLU A 237 4.82 11.83 27.47
C GLU A 237 3.34 11.92 27.08
N ARG A 238 2.92 11.19 26.02
CA ARG A 238 1.53 11.13 25.58
C ARG A 238 0.94 9.74 25.81
N ARG A 239 -0.37 9.69 26.10
CA ARG A 239 -1.10 8.43 26.30
C ARG A 239 -2.44 8.46 25.58
N PRO A 240 -2.85 7.37 24.93
CA PRO A 240 -4.21 7.25 24.42
C PRO A 240 -5.17 7.06 25.58
N LEU A 241 -6.11 7.98 25.75
CA LEU A 241 -7.21 7.84 26.71
C LEU A 241 -8.47 7.43 25.95
N ALA A 242 -9.07 6.33 26.38
CA ALA A 242 -10.39 5.91 25.92
C ALA A 242 -11.43 6.94 26.34
N LEU A 243 -12.10 7.55 25.35
CA LEU A 243 -13.19 8.51 25.56
C LEU A 243 -14.56 7.84 25.40
N MET A 244 -14.61 6.76 24.62
CA MET A 244 -15.80 5.92 24.46
C MET A 244 -15.41 4.51 24.02
N GLY A 245 -16.28 3.54 24.28
CA GLY A 245 -16.08 2.13 23.89
C GLY A 245 -15.60 1.27 25.05
N LYS A 246 -15.11 0.06 24.74
CA LYS A 246 -14.70 -0.91 25.76
C LYS A 246 -13.24 -0.74 26.12
N VAL A 247 -12.94 -0.56 27.41
CA VAL A 247 -11.58 -0.48 27.94
C VAL A 247 -11.51 -1.25 29.26
N TYR A 248 -10.32 -1.69 29.64
CA TYR A 248 -10.08 -2.18 31.00
C TYR A 248 -9.73 -1.01 31.91
N CYS A 249 -10.38 -0.93 33.08
CA CYS A 249 -10.22 0.14 34.06
C CYS A 249 -9.75 -0.42 35.39
N LYS A 250 -8.80 0.27 36.03
CA LYS A 250 -8.43 0.05 37.42
C LYS A 250 -9.60 0.50 38.29
N VAL A 251 -10.00 -0.35 39.23
CA VAL A 251 -11.14 -0.12 40.10
C VAL A 251 -10.83 -0.48 41.54
N ASP A 252 -11.49 0.18 42.48
CA ASP A 252 -11.40 -0.07 43.90
C ASP A 252 -12.78 -0.36 44.50
N ALA A 253 -12.99 -1.63 44.84
CA ALA A 253 -14.17 -2.16 45.48
C ALA A 253 -14.10 -2.11 47.03
N SER A 254 -13.09 -1.45 47.61
CA SER A 254 -13.01 -1.22 49.06
C SER A 254 -14.09 -0.26 49.57
N TYR A 255 -14.66 0.56 48.67
CA TYR A 255 -15.75 1.50 48.98
C TYR A 255 -17.14 0.88 48.82
N ALA A 256 -17.28 -0.11 47.93
CA ALA A 256 -18.41 -1.02 47.79
C ALA A 256 -18.10 -2.05 46.69
N PRO A 257 -18.68 -3.26 46.74
CA PRO A 257 -18.59 -4.22 45.64
C PRO A 257 -19.06 -3.60 44.31
N ILE A 258 -18.36 -3.92 43.23
CA ILE A 258 -18.70 -3.48 41.87
C ILE A 258 -19.37 -4.63 41.15
N ALA A 259 -20.59 -4.41 40.65
CA ALA A 259 -21.33 -5.36 39.84
C ALA A 259 -21.45 -4.91 38.39
N VAL A 260 -21.68 -5.86 37.47
CA VAL A 260 -21.94 -5.56 36.06
C VAL A 260 -23.13 -4.59 35.93
N GLY A 261 -22.93 -3.51 35.19
CA GLY A 261 -23.94 -2.46 34.96
C GLY A 261 -23.86 -1.29 35.94
N ASP A 262 -23.06 -1.38 37.01
CA ASP A 262 -22.82 -0.28 37.94
C ASP A 262 -22.20 0.92 37.22
N LEU A 263 -22.66 2.12 37.58
CA LEU A 263 -22.00 3.35 37.18
C LEU A 263 -20.70 3.51 37.96
N LEU A 264 -19.65 3.94 37.27
CA LEU A 264 -18.33 4.15 37.84
C LEU A 264 -17.96 5.63 37.81
N VAL A 265 -17.37 6.11 38.89
CA VAL A 265 -16.80 7.46 39.07
C VAL A 265 -15.35 7.32 39.54
N SER A 266 -14.56 8.39 39.56
CA SER A 266 -13.21 8.34 40.14
C SER A 266 -13.26 7.99 41.63
N SER A 267 -12.21 7.33 42.11
CA SER A 267 -11.99 6.92 43.50
C SER A 267 -10.99 7.85 44.19
N PRO A 268 -10.97 7.93 45.53
CA PRO A 268 -9.83 8.47 46.27
C PRO A 268 -8.53 7.67 46.05
N THR A 269 -8.65 6.42 45.61
CA THR A 269 -7.50 5.57 45.29
C THR A 269 -6.89 5.99 43.95
N HIS A 270 -5.60 6.34 43.98
CA HIS A 270 -4.85 6.90 42.85
C HIS A 270 -5.08 6.17 41.53
N GLY A 271 -5.66 6.84 40.55
CA GLY A 271 -5.93 6.30 39.21
C GLY A 271 -6.99 5.21 39.13
N HIS A 272 -7.81 5.01 40.17
CA HIS A 272 -8.86 3.98 40.19
C HIS A 272 -10.25 4.61 40.08
N ALA A 273 -11.20 3.83 39.57
CA ALA A 273 -12.63 4.12 39.66
C ALA A 273 -13.28 3.37 40.83
N MET A 274 -14.44 3.81 41.27
CA MET A 274 -15.30 3.11 42.24
C MET A 274 -16.77 3.18 41.81
N THR A 275 -17.61 2.31 42.37
CA THR A 275 -19.06 2.32 42.08
C THR A 275 -19.75 3.55 42.68
N VAL A 276 -20.75 4.08 41.96
CA VAL A 276 -21.56 5.21 42.43
C VAL A 276 -22.40 4.81 43.64
N ARG A 277 -22.23 5.58 44.72
CA ARG A 277 -23.01 5.48 45.97
C ARG A 277 -23.90 6.70 46.18
N ASP A 278 -23.46 7.86 45.74
CA ASP A 278 -24.26 9.08 45.69
C ASP A 278 -24.57 9.43 44.23
N ARG A 279 -25.81 9.17 43.82
CA ARG A 279 -26.26 9.46 42.46
C ARG A 279 -26.38 10.95 42.16
N ALA A 280 -26.56 11.80 43.18
CA ALA A 280 -26.65 13.25 42.99
C ALA A 280 -25.27 13.85 42.71
N ALA A 281 -24.22 13.34 43.37
CA ALA A 281 -22.83 13.75 43.15
C ALA A 281 -22.20 13.16 41.87
N ALA A 282 -22.80 12.13 41.28
CA ALA A 282 -22.27 11.45 40.10
C ALA A 282 -22.33 12.29 38.81
N PHE A 283 -23.22 13.28 38.73
CA PHE A 283 -23.38 14.08 37.51
C PHE A 283 -22.07 14.82 37.17
N GLY A 284 -21.55 14.61 35.95
CA GLY A 284 -20.30 15.18 35.48
C GLY A 284 -19.03 14.44 35.93
N SER A 285 -19.13 13.38 36.74
CA SER A 285 -17.99 12.55 37.17
C SER A 285 -18.09 11.08 36.74
N VAL A 286 -19.16 10.71 36.01
CA VAL A 286 -19.34 9.34 35.52
C VAL A 286 -18.33 9.05 34.42
N ILE A 287 -17.54 8.01 34.63
CA ILE A 287 -16.58 7.46 33.65
C ILE A 287 -17.31 6.54 32.66
N GLY A 288 -18.24 5.73 33.18
CA GLY A 288 -18.92 4.73 32.38
C GLY A 288 -19.65 3.69 33.23
N LYS A 289 -19.82 2.49 32.64
CA LYS A 289 -20.46 1.34 33.29
C LYS A 289 -19.54 0.14 33.38
N ALA A 290 -19.56 -0.55 34.51
CA ALA A 290 -18.86 -1.81 34.69
C ALA A 290 -19.41 -2.90 33.75
N LEU A 291 -18.50 -3.63 33.08
CA LEU A 291 -18.80 -4.83 32.29
C LEU A 291 -18.29 -6.11 32.96
N GLY A 292 -17.50 -5.97 34.03
CA GLY A 292 -17.10 -7.04 34.93
C GLY A 292 -17.37 -6.63 36.38
N ASP A 293 -17.20 -7.58 37.30
CA ASP A 293 -17.43 -7.41 38.73
C ASP A 293 -16.12 -7.44 39.53
N LEU A 294 -16.15 -6.85 40.73
CA LEU A 294 -15.10 -6.96 41.73
C LEU A 294 -15.72 -6.89 43.13
N ALA A 295 -15.57 -7.96 43.91
CA ALA A 295 -16.23 -8.07 45.22
C ALA A 295 -15.59 -7.17 46.30
N SER A 296 -14.27 -7.00 46.28
CA SER A 296 -13.52 -6.22 47.28
C SER A 296 -12.10 -5.92 46.81
N GLY A 297 -11.47 -4.89 47.40
CA GLY A 297 -10.08 -4.53 47.11
C GLY A 297 -9.91 -3.85 45.75
N THR A 298 -8.68 -3.82 45.23
CA THR A 298 -8.39 -3.23 43.93
C THR A 298 -8.25 -4.29 42.84
N GLY A 299 -8.55 -3.92 41.60
CA GLY A 299 -8.45 -4.81 40.44
C GLY A 299 -8.57 -4.06 39.12
N VAL A 300 -8.54 -4.81 38.02
CA VAL A 300 -8.75 -4.25 36.66
C VAL A 300 -9.90 -5.01 36.01
N ILE A 301 -10.97 -4.31 35.65
CA ILE A 301 -12.18 -4.90 35.06
C ILE A 301 -12.51 -4.24 33.72
N PRO A 302 -13.18 -4.94 32.79
CA PRO A 302 -13.68 -4.30 31.58
C PRO A 302 -14.83 -3.34 31.93
N ILE A 303 -14.85 -2.18 31.28
CA ILE A 303 -15.90 -1.16 31.41
C ILE A 303 -16.30 -0.67 30.02
N LEU A 304 -17.52 -0.14 29.92
CA LEU A 304 -17.95 0.66 28.77
C LEU A 304 -17.79 2.13 29.15
N VAL A 305 -16.81 2.80 28.56
CA VAL A 305 -16.60 4.25 28.72
C VAL A 305 -17.69 5.00 27.97
N GLY A 306 -18.22 6.02 28.62
CA GLY A 306 -19.17 6.96 28.06
C GLY A 306 -19.37 8.08 29.06
N LEU A 307 -18.47 9.07 29.01
CA LEU A 307 -18.46 10.23 29.90
C LEU A 307 -19.80 10.96 29.78
N ARG A 308 -20.39 11.34 30.92
CA ARG A 308 -21.70 12.01 31.00
C ARG A 308 -21.78 13.04 32.10
#